data_AF-A0A6I6WR96-F1
#
_entry.id   AF-A0A6I6WR96-F1
#
_cell.length_a   1.000
_cell.length_b   1.000
_cell.length_c   1.000
_cell.angle_alpha   90.00
_cell.angle_beta   90.00
_cell.angle_gamma   90.00
#
_symmetry.space_group_name_H-M   'P 1'
#
loop_
_entity.id
_entity.type
_entity.pdbx_description
1 polymer ?
#
loop_
_entity_poly.entity_id
_entity_poly.type
_entity_poly.pdbx_seq_one_letter_code
_entity_poly.pdbx_strand_id
1 'polypeptide(L)'
;MERDGQLELYDRLATRLKEAHSRVRSPQVPDSARVALTRKLLIITAASKHDLADAQRRLERLMTDIDEGRFPDGHRDVHVDGLQ
;
A
#
# COMPACT_ATOMS: atom_id res chain seq x y z
N MET A 1 23.94 3.71 18.64
CA MET A 1 23.65 2.44 17.97
C MET A 1 22.14 2.18 17.75
N GLU A 2 21.22 2.96 18.32
CA GLU A 2 19.77 2.78 18.08
C GLU A 2 19.25 3.52 16.82
N ARG A 3 20.02 4.48 16.29
CA ARG A 3 19.68 5.23 15.07
C ARG A 3 19.91 4.41 13.80
N ASP A 4 20.96 3.60 13.76
CA ASP A 4 21.33 2.80 12.59
C ASP A 4 20.26 1.75 12.26
N GLY A 5 19.72 1.05 13.28
CA GLY A 5 18.65 0.06 13.06
C GLY A 5 17.31 0.67 12.60
N GLN A 6 16.98 1.89 13.04
CA GLN A 6 15.81 2.63 12.57
C GLN A 6 15.97 3.08 11.11
N LEU A 7 17.18 3.51 10.73
CA LEU A 7 17.50 3.90 9.36
C LEU A 7 17.43 2.71 8.40
N GLU A 8 17.95 1.55 8.79
CA GLU A 8 17.85 0.32 7.97
C GLU A 8 16.39 -0.11 7.77
N LEU A 9 15.56 -0.03 8.82
CA LEU A 9 14.14 -0.36 8.72
C LEU A 9 13.39 0.63 7.80
N TYR A 10 13.73 1.90 7.87
CA TYR A 10 13.17 2.92 6.97
C TYR A 10 13.63 2.71 5.52
N ASP A 11 14.90 2.37 5.29
CA ASP A 11 15.46 2.10 3.96
C ASP A 11 14.80 0.88 3.30
N ARG A 12 14.63 -0.22 4.06
CA ARG A 12 13.89 -1.40 3.61
C ARG A 12 12.45 -1.06 3.24
N LEU A 13 11.78 -0.25 4.06
CA LEU A 13 10.41 0.18 3.76
C LEU A 13 10.35 1.07 2.51
N ALA A 14 11.28 2.01 2.36
CA ALA A 14 11.38 2.89 1.20
C ALA A 14 11.61 2.08 -0.09
N THR A 15 12.47 1.05 -0.02
CA THR A 15 12.70 0.12 -1.13
C THR A 15 11.42 -0.61 -1.51
N ARG A 16 10.66 -1.14 -0.54
CA ARG A 16 9.38 -1.81 -0.83
C ARG A 16 8.31 -0.86 -1.37
N LEU A 17 8.25 0.37 -0.88
CA LEU A 17 7.33 1.39 -1.42
C LEU A 17 7.65 1.69 -2.89
N LYS A 18 8.94 1.83 -3.23
CA LYS A 18 9.38 2.03 -4.61
C LYS A 18 8.99 0.87 -5.52
N GLU A 19 9.13 -0.37 -5.03
CA GLU A 19 8.70 -1.55 -5.76
C GLU A 19 7.17 -1.56 -5.96
N ALA A 20 6.40 -1.23 -4.93
CA ALA A 20 4.95 -1.14 -5.02
C ALA A 20 4.50 -0.08 -6.05
N HIS A 21 5.13 1.10 -6.05
CA HIS A 21 4.90 2.13 -7.06
C HIS A 21 5.20 1.63 -8.49
N SER A 22 6.26 0.85 -8.66
CA SER A 22 6.60 0.27 -9.97
C SER A 22 5.55 -0.74 -10.41
N ARG A 23 5.07 -1.62 -9.51
CA ARG A 23 3.99 -2.58 -9.80
C ARG A 23 2.67 -1.88 -10.14
N VAL A 24 2.32 -0.79 -9.44
CA VAL A 24 1.11 -0.01 -9.76
C VAL A 24 1.20 0.65 -11.15
N ARG A 25 2.41 1.01 -11.60
CA ARG A 25 2.63 1.52 -12.96
C ARG A 25 2.69 0.42 -14.02
N SER A 26 2.78 -0.84 -13.64
CA SER A 26 2.82 -1.96 -14.58
C SER A 26 1.53 -2.05 -15.40
N PRO A 27 1.62 -2.55 -16.64
CA PRO A 27 0.46 -2.71 -17.52
C PRO A 27 -0.56 -3.75 -17.02
N GLN A 28 -0.16 -4.64 -16.10
CA GLN A 28 -1.05 -5.61 -15.43
C GLN A 28 -2.10 -4.96 -14.52
N VAL A 29 -1.86 -3.72 -14.10
CA VAL A 29 -2.78 -2.98 -13.24
C VAL A 29 -3.72 -2.15 -14.11
N PRO A 30 -5.05 -2.30 -13.97
CA PRO A 30 -6.01 -1.51 -14.73
C PRO A 30 -5.99 -0.05 -14.28
N ASP A 31 -6.23 0.87 -15.21
CA ASP A 31 -6.14 2.31 -14.93
C ASP A 31 -7.14 2.78 -13.86
N SER A 32 -8.34 2.19 -13.87
CA SER A 32 -9.38 2.42 -12.86
C SER A 32 -8.92 2.09 -11.43
N ALA A 33 -8.09 1.06 -11.25
CA ALA A 33 -7.52 0.71 -9.95
C ALA A 33 -6.27 1.54 -9.59
N ARG A 34 -5.58 2.10 -10.59
CA ARG A 34 -4.29 2.79 -10.42
C ARG A 34 -4.40 3.97 -9.46
N VAL A 35 -5.48 4.74 -9.55
CA VAL A 35 -5.76 5.87 -8.65
C VAL A 35 -6.01 5.41 -7.22
N ALA A 36 -6.83 4.37 -7.03
CA ALA A 36 -7.14 3.81 -5.73
C ALA A 36 -5.89 3.21 -5.05
N LEU A 37 -5.07 2.47 -5.81
CA LEU A 37 -3.80 1.91 -5.33
C LEU A 37 -2.80 2.99 -4.97
N THR A 38 -2.67 4.04 -5.80
CA THR A 38 -1.80 5.18 -5.50
C THR A 38 -2.24 5.88 -4.22
N ARG A 39 -3.55 6.07 -4.01
CA ARG A 39 -4.08 6.64 -2.78
C ARG A 39 -3.74 5.78 -1.55
N LYS A 40 -3.88 4.45 -1.66
CA LYS A 40 -3.48 3.53 -0.58
C LYS A 40 -1.98 3.63 -0.26
N LEU A 41 -1.12 3.71 -1.27
CA LEU A 41 0.33 3.90 -1.07
C LEU A 41 0.65 5.20 -0.32
N LEU A 42 -0.04 6.30 -0.61
CA LEU A 42 0.12 7.55 0.12
C LEU A 42 -0.28 7.43 1.60
N ILE A 43 -1.39 6.75 1.89
CA ILE A 43 -1.84 6.51 3.27
C ILE A 43 -0.81 5.67 4.03
N ILE A 44 -0.27 4.63 3.41
CA ILE A 44 0.77 3.77 4.00
C ILE A 44 2.05 4.56 4.27
N THR A 45 2.46 5.43 3.33
CA THR A 45 3.64 6.30 3.48
C THR A 45 3.43 7.39 4.54
N ALA A 46 2.20 7.84 4.77
CA ALA A 46 1.89 8.72 5.88
C ALA A 46 1.95 7.95 7.21
N ALA A 47 1.37 6.74 7.27
CA ALA A 47 1.40 5.89 8.45
C ALA A 47 2.83 5.51 8.85
N SER A 48 3.73 5.27 7.89
CA SER A 48 5.12 4.87 8.17
C SER A 48 5.93 5.91 8.95
N LYS A 49 5.50 7.17 8.95
CA LYS A 49 6.13 8.24 9.74
C LYS A 49 5.81 8.14 11.23
N HIS A 50 4.73 7.45 11.58
CA HIS A 50 4.23 7.31 12.95
C HIS A 50 4.35 5.86 13.45
N ASP A 51 3.94 4.90 12.62
CA ASP A 51 3.95 3.47 12.90
C ASP A 51 4.52 2.70 11.72
N LEU A 52 5.83 2.43 11.77
CA LEU A 52 6.52 1.69 10.72
C LEU A 52 6.00 0.24 10.60
N ALA A 53 5.68 -0.40 11.74
CA ALA A 53 5.22 -1.78 11.78
C ALA A 53 3.83 -1.95 11.13
N ASP A 54 2.91 -1.03 11.40
CA ASP A 54 1.59 -1.01 10.77
C ASP A 54 1.71 -0.72 9.26
N ALA A 55 2.53 0.26 8.88
CA ALA A 55 2.78 0.58 7.48
C ALA A 55 3.33 -0.63 6.71
N GLN A 56 4.28 -1.37 7.30
CA GLN A 56 4.83 -2.57 6.68
C GLN A 56 3.74 -3.64 6.46
N ARG A 57 2.91 -3.95 7.47
CA ARG A 57 1.83 -4.94 7.32
C ARG A 57 0.82 -4.53 6.23
N ARG A 58 0.47 -3.24 6.18
CA ARG A 58 -0.44 -2.71 5.16
C ARG A 58 0.17 -2.77 3.77
N LEU A 59 1.46 -2.50 3.64
CA LEU A 59 2.21 -2.61 2.38
C LEU A 59 2.27 -4.05 1.89
N GLU A 60 2.56 -5.01 2.78
CA GLU A 60 2.59 -6.43 2.44
C GLU A 60 1.24 -6.90 1.93
N ARG A 61 0.16 -6.56 2.63
CA ARG A 61 -1.20 -6.89 2.19
C ARG A 61 -1.53 -6.29 0.83
N LEU A 62 -1.13 -5.03 0.59
CA LEU A 62 -1.34 -4.36 -0.69
C LEU A 62 -0.57 -5.05 -1.82
N MET A 63 0.67 -5.47 -1.58
CA MET A 63 1.45 -6.19 -2.58
C MET A 63 0.85 -7.56 -2.91
N THR A 64 0.34 -8.29 -1.91
CA THR A 64 -0.39 -9.55 -2.13
C THR A 64 -1.66 -9.32 -2.96
N ASP A 65 -2.45 -8.28 -2.65
CA ASP A 65 -3.65 -7.89 -3.41
C ASP A 65 -3.31 -7.68 -4.89
N ILE A 66 -2.25 -6.92 -5.17
CA ILE A 66 -1.75 -6.65 -6.53
C ILE A 66 -1.28 -7.91 -7.24
N ASP A 67 -0.61 -8.83 -6.51
CA ASP A 67 -0.11 -10.11 -7.04
C ASP A 67 -1.25 -11.07 -7.39
N GLU A 68 -2.26 -11.16 -6.53
CA GLU A 68 -3.49 -11.94 -6.74
C GLU A 68 -4.43 -11.29 -7.76
N GLY A 69 -4.11 -10.09 -8.27
CA GLY A 69 -4.98 -9.32 -9.17
C GLY A 69 -6.27 -8.85 -8.50
N ARG A 70 -6.33 -8.89 -7.17
CA ARG A 70 -7.39 -8.29 -6.39
C ARG A 70 -7.06 -6.80 -6.33
N PHE A 71 -7.78 -6.01 -7.08
CA PHE A 71 -7.61 -4.56 -7.07
C PHE A 71 -8.78 -3.93 -6.32
N PRO A 72 -8.54 -2.84 -5.56
CA PRO A 72 -9.63 -2.07 -5.02
C PRO A 72 -10.46 -1.55 -6.21
N ASP A 73 -11.68 -2.06 -6.32
CA ASP A 73 -12.65 -1.55 -7.26
C ASP A 73 -12.95 -0.10 -6.88
N GLY A 74 -12.62 0.83 -7.77
CA GLY A 74 -12.85 2.26 -7.57
C GLY A 74 -14.34 2.62 -7.39
N HIS A 75 -15.25 1.65 -7.45
CA HIS A 75 -16.69 1.81 -7.34
C HIS A 75 -17.30 1.16 -6.06
N ARG A 76 -16.53 0.68 -5.07
CA ARG A 76 -17.16 0.15 -3.85
C ARG A 76 -16.59 0.65 -2.53
N ASP A 77 -16.66 1.96 -2.36
CA ASP A 77 -17.06 2.57 -1.08
C ASP A 77 -18.58 2.82 -1.13
N VAL A 78 -19.37 1.74 -1.25
CA VAL A 78 -20.71 1.73 -0.66
C VAL A 78 -20.66 0.66 0.42
N HIS A 79 -20.39 1.14 1.63
CA HIS A 79 -20.76 0.45 2.85
C HIS A 79 -22.28 0.26 2.83
N VAL A 80 -22.73 -0.87 2.28
CA VAL A 80 -24.07 -1.41 2.56
C VAL A 80 -23.95 -2.33 3.77
N ASP A 81 -23.76 -1.73 4.94
CA ASP A 81 -24.13 -2.38 6.18
C ASP A 81 -25.55 -1.96 6.53
N GLY A 82 -26.40 -2.96 6.80
CA GLY A 82 -27.58 -2.77 7.63
C GLY A 82 -28.88 -2.47 6.90
N LEU A 83 -29.45 -3.50 6.27
CA LEU A 83 -30.88 -3.73 6.40
C LEU A 83 -31.16 -4.06 7.88
N GLN A 84 -31.64 -3.11 8.68
CA GLN A 84 -32.61 -3.34 9.75
C GLN A 84 -33.30 -2.04 10.20
#